data_AF-A0A554WE77-F1
#
_entry.id   AF-A0A554WE77-F1
#
_cell.length_a   1.000
_cell.length_b   1.000
_cell.length_c   1.000
_cell.angle_alpha   90.00
_cell.angle_beta   90.00
_cell.angle_gamma   90.00
#
_symmetry.space_group_name_H-M   'P 1'
#
loop_
_entity.id
_entity.type
_entity.pdbx_description
1 polymer ?
#
loop_
_entity_poly.entity_id
_entity_poly.type
_entity_poly.pdbx_seq_one_letter_code
_entity_poly.pdbx_strand_id
1 'polypeptide(L)'
;MRTSTASIPCALGRLAPASPASSDELRAMRAAAWHKQGIVVVPLEDIYDDWDRAFLSGIATKLYGARTAASRKSTPWSEGEVIDRGDGETWTVVATTGKSVTVQRSRDGALATLGQLGEARP
;
A
#
# COMPACT_ATOMS: atom_id res chain seq x y z
N MET A 1 -9.75 -40.56 -1.91
CA MET A 1 -8.75 -40.51 -3.00
C MET A 1 -8.34 -39.06 -3.23
N ARG A 2 -7.03 -38.82 -3.10
CA ARG A 2 -6.17 -37.64 -3.36
C ARG A 2 -6.84 -36.32 -3.80
N THR A 3 -6.73 -35.31 -2.92
CA THR A 3 -6.60 -33.90 -3.28
C THR A 3 -5.27 -33.68 -4.01
N SER A 4 -5.33 -33.35 -5.30
CA SER A 4 -4.13 -33.06 -6.09
C SER A 4 -3.68 -31.63 -5.82
N THR A 5 -2.54 -31.48 -5.13
CA THR A 5 -1.73 -30.25 -5.11
C THR A 5 -0.56 -30.43 -6.08
N ALA A 6 -0.12 -29.30 -6.65
CA ALA A 6 0.99 -29.05 -7.58
C ALA A 6 0.56 -29.06 -9.06
N SER A 7 1.03 -28.15 -9.93
CA SER A 7 2.21 -27.29 -9.85
C SER A 7 2.06 -26.12 -10.83
N ILE A 8 2.63 -24.96 -10.50
CA ILE A 8 2.95 -23.93 -11.51
C ILE A 8 4.01 -24.53 -12.43
N PRO A 9 3.75 -24.60 -13.75
CA PRO A 9 4.56 -23.80 -14.68
C PRO A 9 3.74 -23.39 -15.91
N CYS A 10 3.20 -22.18 -15.95
CA CYS A 10 2.57 -21.68 -17.17
C CYS A 10 3.21 -20.37 -17.63
N ALA A 11 3.54 -20.32 -18.93
CA ALA A 11 4.06 -19.12 -19.58
C ALA A 11 3.08 -17.93 -19.50
N LEU A 12 1.79 -18.22 -19.27
CA LEU A 12 0.73 -17.22 -19.03
C LEU A 12 0.68 -16.69 -17.59
N GLY A 13 1.36 -17.31 -16.63
CA GLY A 13 1.50 -16.76 -15.27
C GLY A 13 2.29 -15.45 -15.23
N ARG A 14 2.98 -15.11 -16.33
CA ARG A 14 3.63 -13.82 -16.59
C ARG A 14 2.70 -12.75 -17.20
N LEU A 15 1.50 -13.12 -17.64
CA LEU A 15 0.57 -12.25 -18.36
C LEU A 15 -0.76 -12.03 -17.63
N ALA A 16 -1.07 -12.85 -16.63
CA ALA A 16 -2.22 -12.62 -15.78
C ALA A 16 -1.90 -11.51 -14.76
N PRO A 17 -2.63 -10.37 -14.74
CA PRO A 17 -2.60 -9.50 -13.57
C PRO A 17 -3.02 -10.35 -12.37
N ALA A 18 -2.25 -10.28 -11.28
CA ALA A 18 -2.62 -10.95 -10.04
C ALA A 18 -4.03 -10.50 -9.66
N SER A 19 -4.96 -11.46 -9.57
CA SER A 19 -6.32 -11.15 -9.15
C SER A 19 -6.25 -10.48 -7.78
N PRO A 20 -6.91 -9.33 -7.56
CA PRO A 20 -6.97 -8.73 -6.24
C PRO A 20 -7.52 -9.78 -5.29
N ALA A 21 -6.70 -10.24 -4.35
CA ALA A 21 -7.10 -11.27 -3.40
C ALA A 21 -8.42 -10.83 -2.76
N SER A 22 -9.42 -11.70 -2.83
CA SER A 22 -10.72 -11.43 -2.23
C SER A 22 -10.54 -11.18 -0.72
N SER A 23 -11.50 -10.47 -0.10
CA SER A 23 -11.44 -10.18 1.34
C SER A 23 -11.22 -11.46 2.19
N ASP A 24 -11.81 -12.58 1.78
CA ASP A 24 -11.68 -13.86 2.45
C ASP A 24 -10.30 -14.50 2.27
N GLU A 25 -9.70 -14.39 1.08
CA GLU A 25 -8.32 -14.83 0.85
C GLU A 25 -7.34 -14.01 1.67
N LEU A 26 -7.52 -12.68 1.74
CA LEU A 26 -6.70 -11.82 2.58
C LEU A 26 -6.87 -12.14 4.07
N ARG A 27 -8.08 -12.50 4.51
CA ARG A 27 -8.35 -12.95 5.89
C ARG A 27 -7.64 -14.28 6.17
N ALA A 28 -7.69 -15.23 5.25
CA ALA A 28 -6.99 -16.51 5.38
C ALA A 28 -5.46 -16.31 5.42
N MET A 29 -4.92 -15.41 4.60
CA MET A 29 -3.49 -15.05 4.62
C MET A 29 -3.08 -14.42 5.95
N ARG A 30 -3.87 -13.49 6.50
CA ARG A 30 -3.62 -12.92 7.84
C ARG A 30 -3.67 -13.96 8.94
N ALA A 31 -4.66 -14.86 8.90
CA ALA A 31 -4.75 -15.96 9.85
C ALA A 31 -3.51 -16.89 9.76
N ALA A 32 -3.05 -17.20 8.55
CA ALA A 32 -1.83 -17.98 8.36
C ALA A 32 -0.58 -17.27 8.88
N ALA A 33 -0.45 -15.94 8.68
CA ALA A 33 0.64 -15.14 9.22
C ALA A 33 0.70 -15.21 10.74
N TRP A 34 -0.45 -15.14 11.40
CA TRP A 34 -0.55 -15.31 12.85
C TRP A 34 -0.08 -16.70 13.28
N HIS A 35 -0.68 -17.75 12.73
CA HIS A 35 -0.43 -19.11 13.19
C HIS A 35 0.97 -19.63 12.84
N LYS A 36 1.57 -19.18 11.73
CA LYS A 36 2.85 -19.71 11.25
C LYS A 36 4.05 -18.82 11.58
N GLN A 37 3.85 -17.51 11.71
CA GLN A 37 4.92 -16.54 11.87
C GLN A 37 4.77 -15.66 13.12
N GLY A 38 3.64 -15.75 13.82
CA GLY A 38 3.36 -14.88 14.97
C GLY A 38 3.15 -13.41 14.58
N ILE A 39 2.83 -13.13 13.31
CA ILE A 39 2.62 -11.78 12.80
C ILE A 39 1.12 -11.51 12.69
N VAL A 40 0.67 -10.38 13.23
CA VAL A 40 -0.70 -9.91 13.13
C VAL A 40 -0.78 -8.64 12.28
N VAL A 41 -1.83 -8.53 11.46
CA VAL A 41 -2.14 -7.33 10.68
C VAL A 41 -3.46 -6.78 11.20
N VAL A 42 -3.41 -5.61 11.83
CA VAL A 42 -4.57 -4.91 12.38
C VAL A 42 -4.59 -3.49 11.79
N PRO A 43 -5.68 -3.07 11.15
CA PRO A 43 -5.85 -1.67 10.76
C PRO A 43 -5.78 -0.77 11.99
N LEU A 44 -5.05 0.35 11.92
CA LEU A 44 -4.88 1.23 13.07
C LEU A 44 -6.21 1.86 13.54
N GLU A 45 -7.16 2.02 12.62
CA GLU A 45 -8.54 2.47 12.88
C GLU A 45 -9.37 1.48 13.71
N ASP A 46 -9.05 0.18 13.67
CA ASP A 46 -9.75 -0.85 14.43
C ASP A 46 -9.21 -0.97 15.87
N ILE A 47 -8.09 -0.30 16.19
CA ILE A 47 -7.52 -0.25 17.53
C ILE A 47 -8.26 0.82 18.32
N TYR A 48 -9.00 0.42 19.35
CA TYR A 48 -9.84 1.33 20.14
C TYR A 48 -9.03 2.32 20.98
N ASP A 49 -7.96 1.85 21.62
CA ASP A 49 -7.15 2.66 22.52
C ASP A 49 -6.16 3.55 21.75
N ASP A 50 -6.20 4.85 22.05
CA ASP A 50 -5.37 5.85 21.36
C ASP A 50 -3.87 5.71 21.71
N TRP A 51 -3.55 5.23 22.92
CA TRP A 51 -2.18 5.00 23.34
C TRP A 51 -1.57 3.80 22.60
N ASP A 52 -2.31 2.69 22.49
CA ASP A 52 -1.92 1.52 21.70
C ASP A 52 -1.72 1.90 20.23
N ARG A 53 -2.64 2.70 19.67
CA ARG A 53 -2.54 3.19 18.30
C ARG A 53 -1.28 4.03 18.09
N ALA A 54 -0.99 4.95 19.02
CA ALA A 54 0.20 5.81 18.94
C ALA A 54 1.50 5.01 19.09
N PHE A 55 1.54 4.06 20.03
CA PHE A 55 2.69 3.19 20.29
C PHE A 55 3.03 2.34 19.07
N LEU A 56 2.03 1.64 18.50
CA LEU A 56 2.22 0.81 17.30
C LEU A 56 2.59 1.64 16.08
N SER A 57 2.02 2.85 15.94
CA SER A 57 2.41 3.80 14.89
C SER A 57 3.87 4.24 15.03
N GLY A 58 4.36 4.44 16.25
CA GLY A 58 5.75 4.75 16.53
C GLY A 58 6.70 3.61 16.15
N ILE A 59 6.35 2.37 16.49
CA ILE A 59 7.10 1.17 16.08
C ILE A 59 7.15 1.08 14.54
N ALA A 60 6.00 1.21 13.88
CA ALA A 60 5.92 1.16 12.43
C ALA A 60 6.73 2.27 11.77
N THR A 61 6.71 3.48 12.33
CA THR A 61 7.51 4.63 11.85
C THR A 61 9.01 4.36 11.94
N LYS A 62 9.46 3.71 13.02
CA LYS A 62 10.86 3.33 13.20
C LYS A 62 11.31 2.24 12.22
N LEU A 63 10.42 1.29 11.91
CA LEU A 63 10.74 0.16 11.04
C LEU A 63 10.63 0.49 9.54
N TYR A 64 9.62 1.29 9.17
CA TYR A 64 9.20 1.49 7.79
C TYR A 64 9.16 2.96 7.34
N GLY A 65 9.50 3.89 8.24
CA GLY A 65 9.40 5.34 7.99
C GLY A 65 8.00 5.90 8.25
N ALA A 66 7.89 7.23 8.24
CA ALA A 66 6.65 7.93 8.55
C ALA A 66 5.55 7.62 7.52
N ARG A 67 4.34 7.33 8.02
CA ARG A 67 3.16 7.11 7.17
C ARG A 67 2.71 8.45 6.57
N THR A 68 2.93 8.65 5.28
CA THR A 68 2.50 9.83 4.52
C THR A 68 1.13 9.62 3.87
N ALA A 69 0.48 10.71 3.45
CA ALA A 69 -0.73 10.64 2.60
C ALA A 69 -0.48 9.81 1.32
N ALA A 70 0.77 9.83 0.83
CA ALA A 70 1.20 8.98 -0.26
C ALA A 70 1.12 7.47 0.12
N SER A 71 1.65 7.09 1.28
CA SER A 71 1.59 5.70 1.77
C SER A 71 0.18 5.23 2.21
N ARG A 72 -0.79 6.15 2.35
CA ARG A 72 -2.14 5.83 2.84
C ARG A 72 -3.05 5.27 1.75
N LYS A 73 -2.77 5.56 0.47
CA LYS A 73 -3.52 5.00 -0.65
C LYS A 73 -2.88 3.72 -1.13
N SER A 74 -3.65 2.63 -1.04
CA SER A 74 -3.36 1.35 -1.68
C SER A 74 -3.72 1.35 -3.18
N THR A 75 -4.45 2.36 -3.65
CA THR A 75 -4.75 2.57 -5.08
C THR A 75 -3.83 3.61 -5.71
N PRO A 76 -3.40 3.41 -6.97
CA PRO A 76 -2.65 4.40 -7.72
C PRO A 76 -3.42 5.73 -7.81
N TRP A 77 -2.74 6.86 -7.58
CA TRP A 77 -3.32 8.19 -7.84
C TRP A 77 -3.66 8.38 -9.31
N SER A 78 -4.81 9.02 -9.55
CA SER A 78 -5.25 9.40 -10.90
C SER A 78 -4.79 10.81 -11.25
N GLU A 79 -4.66 11.09 -12.55
CA GLU A 79 -4.43 12.46 -13.02
C GLU A 79 -5.57 13.41 -12.59
N GLY A 80 -5.21 14.62 -12.17
CA GLY A 80 -6.13 15.62 -11.61
C GLY A 80 -6.41 15.46 -10.12
N GLU A 81 -5.94 14.39 -9.47
CA GLU A 81 -6.16 14.16 -8.05
C GLU A 81 -5.34 15.12 -7.17
N VAL A 82 -5.94 15.60 -6.09
CA VAL A 82 -5.29 16.54 -5.16
C VAL A 82 -4.77 15.79 -3.93
N ILE A 83 -3.46 15.89 -3.69
CA ILE A 83 -2.73 15.28 -2.58
C ILE A 83 -2.44 16.36 -1.53
N ASP A 84 -2.98 16.17 -0.33
CA ASP A 84 -2.59 16.89 0.87
C ASP A 84 -1.60 16.03 1.66
N ARG A 85 -0.36 16.51 1.83
CA ARG A 85 0.69 15.77 2.55
C ARG A 85 0.62 15.97 4.06
N GLY A 86 -0.29 16.81 4.56
CA GLY A 86 -0.43 17.12 5.98
C GLY A 86 0.56 18.18 6.48
N ASP A 87 1.32 18.80 5.59
CA ASP A 87 2.23 19.93 5.84
C ASP A 87 1.60 21.30 5.51
N GLY A 88 0.30 21.30 5.15
CA GLY A 88 -0.42 22.49 4.68
C GLY A 88 -0.15 22.83 3.21
N GLU A 89 0.68 22.05 2.50
CA GLU A 89 0.88 22.17 1.06
C GLU A 89 0.01 21.16 0.29
N THR A 90 -0.75 21.67 -0.67
CA THR A 90 -1.53 20.84 -1.58
C THR A 90 -0.83 20.69 -2.93
N TRP A 91 -0.93 19.49 -3.48
CA TRP A 91 -0.24 19.08 -4.71
C TRP A 91 -1.23 18.40 -5.66
N THR A 92 -1.30 18.81 -6.92
CA THR A 92 -2.15 18.18 -7.92
C THR A 92 -1.35 17.17 -8.74
N VAL A 93 -1.91 15.99 -8.96
CA VAL A 93 -1.33 15.00 -9.86
C VAL A 93 -1.50 15.47 -11.29
N VAL A 94 -0.38 15.66 -11.99
CA VAL A 94 -0.37 16.14 -13.38
C VAL A 94 0.03 15.07 -14.38
N ALA A 95 0.68 13.99 -13.93
CA ALA A 95 0.96 12.83 -14.76
C ALA A 95 1.14 11.59 -13.89
N THR A 96 0.57 10.47 -14.31
CA THR A 96 0.77 9.16 -13.66
C THR A 96 1.50 8.21 -14.61
N THR A 97 2.57 7.60 -14.12
CA THR A 97 3.26 6.48 -14.77
C THR A 97 3.13 5.23 -13.91
N GLY A 98 3.36 4.03 -14.46
CA GLY A 98 3.24 2.79 -13.68
C GLY A 98 4.16 2.65 -12.45
N LYS A 99 5.14 3.56 -12.25
CA LYS A 99 6.08 3.54 -11.12
C LYS A 99 6.12 4.84 -10.31
N SER A 100 5.58 5.92 -10.85
CA SER A 100 5.75 7.25 -10.26
C SER A 100 4.64 8.20 -10.69
N VAL A 101 4.41 9.21 -9.86
CA VAL A 101 3.49 10.31 -10.16
C VAL A 101 4.25 11.61 -10.16
N THR A 102 4.02 12.43 -11.18
CA THR A 102 4.44 13.82 -11.17
C THR A 102 3.33 14.64 -10.56
N VAL A 103 3.67 15.40 -9.53
CA VAL A 103 2.75 16.28 -8.83
C VAL A 103 3.21 17.73 -8.96
N GLN A 104 2.25 18.64 -9.04
CA GLN A 104 2.45 20.07 -9.14
C GLN A 104 1.95 20.75 -7.86
N ARG A 105 2.80 21.53 -7.21
CA ARG A 105 2.44 22.27 -6.00
C ARG A 105 1.51 23.42 -6.33
N SER A 106 0.42 23.55 -5.58
CA SER A 106 -0.59 24.59 -5.84
C SER A 106 -0.08 26.02 -5.62
N ARG A 107 0.91 26.23 -4.72
CA ARG A 107 1.38 27.58 -4.34
C ARG A 107 2.21 28.30 -5.42
N ASP A 108 3.06 27.55 -6.13
CA ASP A 108 4.10 28.11 -7.02
C ASP A 108 4.31 27.25 -8.28
N GLY A 109 3.49 26.22 -8.48
CA GLY A 109 3.57 25.35 -9.65
C GLY A 109 4.80 24.44 -9.67
N ALA A 110 5.58 24.35 -8.58
CA ALA A 110 6.76 23.50 -8.53
C ALA A 110 6.40 22.04 -8.77
N LEU A 111 7.19 21.35 -9.61
CA LEU A 111 7.00 19.94 -9.89
C LEU A 111 7.82 19.08 -8.94
N ALA A 112 7.23 17.99 -8.46
CA ALA A 112 7.93 16.94 -7.73
C ALA A 112 7.50 15.57 -8.24
N THR A 113 8.42 14.61 -8.20
CA THR A 113 8.13 13.22 -8.53
C THR A 113 8.00 12.41 -7.25
N LEU A 114 6.83 11.81 -7.05
CA LEU A 114 6.57 10.86 -5.99
C LEU A 114 6.66 9.44 -6.56
N GLY A 115 7.34 8.54 -5.85
CA GLY A 115 7.19 7.12 -6.14
C GLY A 115 5.74 6.71 -5.89
N GLN A 116 5.10 6.05 -6.84
CA GLN A 116 3.92 5.27 -6.49
C GLN A 116 4.41 4.07 -5.69
N LEU A 117 3.67 3.70 -4.65
CA LEU A 117 3.65 2.30 -4.23
C LEU A 117 3.00 1.47 -5.36
N GLY A 118 3.68 1.39 -6.50
CA GLY A 118 3.64 0.18 -7.29
C GLY A 118 4.45 -0.84 -6.51
N GLU A 119 4.07 -2.11 -6.60
CA GLU A 119 4.91 -3.23 -6.15
C GLU A 119 6.28 -3.15 -6.85
N ALA A 120 7.19 -2.34 -6.31
CA ALA A 120 8.59 -2.40 -6.67
C ALA A 120 9.13 -3.64 -5.95
N ARG A 121 8.87 -4.81 -6.53
CA ARG A 121 9.67 -5.99 -6.23
C ARG A 121 10.99 -5.86 -7.03
N PRO A 122 12.17 -6.09 -6.40
CA PRO A 122 13.43 -6.24 -7.14
C PRO A 122 13.37 -7.37 -8.18
#